data_AF-A0A368P9J8-F1
#
_entry.id   AF-A0A368P9J8-F1
#
_cell.length_a   1.000
_cell.length_b   1.000
_cell.length_c   1.000
_cell.angle_alpha   90.00
_cell.angle_beta   90.00
_cell.angle_gamma   90.00
#
_symmetry.space_group_name_H-M   'P 1'
#
loop_
_entity.id
_entity.type
_entity.pdbx_description
1 polymer ?
#
loop_
_entity_poly.entity_id
_entity_poly.type
_entity_poly.pdbx_seq_one_letter_code
_entity_poly.pdbx_strand_id
1 'polypeptide(L)'
;MITKLENAGPLVDYFTPSTSKKFIEVVDDALRSLDLIKIESIFREYQIYHLDECQNFIGQLKHQFNSLKNDEARVVLLGSSKPRLSKCMGCEFGSSISAYRYEYSKRYYEKESKDAYYDVVYAKEFGVYFNVINNVLVELSVCNAFLTKEECDELNKYGS
;
A
#
# COMPACT_ATOMS: atom_id res chain seq x y z
N MET A 1 25.15 -6.83 26.72
CA MET A 1 24.68 -5.47 26.37
C MET A 1 23.20 -5.59 26.05
N ILE A 2 22.35 -5.28 27.03
CA ILE A 2 20.89 -5.36 26.89
C ILE A 2 20.43 -3.91 26.72
N THR A 3 20.15 -3.49 25.48
CA THR A 3 19.53 -2.19 25.22
C THR A 3 18.03 -2.40 25.13
N LYS A 4 17.34 -1.90 26.15
CA LYS A 4 15.90 -1.81 26.33
C LYS A 4 15.15 -1.52 25.02
N LEU A 5 14.45 -2.53 24.51
CA LEU A 5 13.26 -2.38 23.66
C LEU A 5 12.04 -2.75 24.51
N GLU A 6 11.92 -2.14 25.69
CA GLU A 6 10.79 -2.35 26.58
C GLU A 6 9.91 -1.11 26.51
N ASN A 7 8.75 -1.28 25.85
CA ASN A 7 7.63 -0.35 25.73
C ASN A 7 7.75 0.73 24.64
N ALA A 8 7.77 0.30 23.38
CA ALA A 8 7.16 1.11 22.33
C ALA A 8 5.65 1.22 22.64
N GLY A 9 5.13 2.43 22.84
CA GLY A 9 3.69 2.66 23.05
C GLY A 9 2.86 2.29 21.81
N PRO A 10 1.56 2.02 21.95
CA PRO A 10 0.68 1.77 20.81
C PRO A 10 0.69 2.95 19.84
N LEU A 11 0.50 2.67 18.54
CA LEU A 11 0.52 3.66 17.47
C LEU A 11 -0.34 4.90 17.78
N VAL A 12 -1.50 4.67 18.39
CA VAL A 12 -2.48 5.71 18.78
C VAL A 12 -1.85 6.85 19.62
N ASP A 13 -0.83 6.57 20.43
CA ASP A 13 -0.21 7.55 21.32
C ASP A 13 0.56 8.65 20.55
N TYR A 14 0.85 8.42 19.27
CA TYR A 14 1.58 9.34 18.40
C TYR A 14 0.65 10.25 17.59
N PHE A 15 -0.67 10.07 17.72
CA PHE A 15 -1.64 10.68 16.84
C PHE A 15 -2.73 11.47 17.56
N THR A 16 -3.11 12.57 16.92
CA THR A 16 -4.30 13.37 17.20
C THR A 16 -5.17 13.36 15.95
N PRO A 17 -6.45 13.77 16.01
CA PRO A 17 -7.28 13.85 14.81
C PRO A 17 -6.64 14.64 13.66
N SER A 18 -5.94 15.72 13.99
CA SER A 18 -5.30 16.57 12.99
C SER A 18 -4.05 15.94 12.38
N THR A 19 -3.24 15.25 13.18
CA THR A 19 -2.00 14.61 12.72
C THR A 19 -2.28 13.30 12.00
N SER A 20 -3.33 12.55 12.39
CA SER A 20 -3.78 11.36 11.67
C SER A 20 -4.20 11.68 10.24
N LYS A 21 -5.01 12.73 10.06
CA LYS A 21 -5.42 13.15 8.71
C LYS A 21 -4.23 13.49 7.83
N LYS A 22 -3.31 14.34 8.33
CA LYS A 22 -2.10 14.75 7.60
C LYS A 22 -1.20 13.56 7.28
N PHE A 23 -1.02 12.65 8.25
CA PHE A 23 -0.21 11.45 8.07
C PHE A 23 -0.76 10.56 6.96
N ILE A 24 -2.07 10.27 6.99
CA ILE A 24 -2.72 9.45 5.97
C ILE A 24 -2.55 10.11 4.60
N GLU A 25 -2.73 11.44 4.47
CA GLU A 25 -2.53 12.16 3.21
C GLU A 25 -1.09 12.01 2.67
N VAL A 26 -0.06 12.22 3.50
CA VAL A 26 1.33 12.13 3.04
C VAL A 26 1.78 10.70 2.75
N VAL A 27 1.29 9.72 3.52
CA VAL A 27 1.56 8.30 3.27
C VAL A 27 0.86 7.84 2.00
N ASP A 28 -0.38 8.27 1.76
CA ASP A 28 -1.13 7.98 0.54
C ASP A 28 -0.37 8.44 -0.71
N ASP A 29 0.15 9.67 -0.68
CA ASP A 29 0.97 10.22 -1.76
C ASP A 29 2.31 9.47 -1.92
N ALA A 30 2.91 8.98 -0.83
CA ALA A 30 4.12 8.17 -0.90
C ALA A 30 3.86 6.77 -1.49
N LEU A 31 2.75 6.13 -1.10
CA LEU A 31 2.34 4.82 -1.62
C LEU A 31 2.10 4.85 -3.13
N ARG A 32 1.51 5.93 -3.65
CA ARG A 32 1.32 6.14 -5.10
C ARG A 32 2.63 6.26 -5.87
N SER A 33 3.69 6.73 -5.22
CA SER A 33 5.01 6.87 -5.85
C SER A 33 5.84 5.58 -5.84
N LEU A 34 5.39 4.54 -5.12
CA LEU A 34 6.15 3.30 -4.89
C LEU A 34 7.57 3.53 -4.34
N ASP A 35 7.78 4.66 -3.66
CA ASP A 35 9.08 5.04 -3.10
C ASP A 35 9.12 4.66 -1.62
N LEU A 36 9.76 3.52 -1.33
CA LEU A 36 9.92 3.04 0.04
C LEU A 36 10.75 4.00 0.89
N ILE A 37 11.73 4.71 0.31
CA ILE A 37 12.58 5.65 1.05
C ILE A 37 11.73 6.83 1.54
N LYS A 38 10.82 7.31 0.69
CA LYS A 38 9.85 8.36 1.08
C LYS A 38 8.94 7.89 2.22
N ILE A 39 8.45 6.66 2.17
CA ILE A 39 7.62 6.08 3.25
C ILE A 39 8.41 5.98 4.56
N GLU A 40 9.64 5.46 4.52
CA GLU A 40 10.50 5.37 5.70
C GLU A 40 10.80 6.76 6.29
N SER A 41 11.01 7.78 5.45
CA SER A 41 11.22 9.17 5.90
C SER A 41 10.01 9.69 6.67
N ILE A 42 8.80 9.52 6.13
CA ILE A 42 7.55 9.93 6.79
C ILE A 42 7.43 9.26 8.17
N PHE A 43 7.69 7.97 8.26
CA PHE A 43 7.59 7.24 9.53
C PHE A 43 8.62 7.72 10.57
N ARG A 44 9.80 8.18 10.14
CA ARG A 44 10.79 8.80 11.03
C ARG A 44 10.38 10.20 11.46
N GLU A 45 9.82 11.00 10.56
CA GLU A 45 9.32 12.35 10.85
C GLU A 45 8.21 12.33 11.91
N TYR A 46 7.33 11.32 11.85
CA TYR A 46 6.27 11.10 12.85
C TYR A 46 6.75 10.32 14.09
N GLN A 47 8.04 9.97 14.15
CA GLN A 47 8.64 9.24 15.28
C GLN A 47 7.98 7.88 15.57
N ILE A 48 7.45 7.20 14.55
CA ILE A 48 6.81 5.88 14.67
C ILE A 48 7.60 4.76 13.98
N TYR A 49 8.71 5.09 13.31
CA TYR A 49 9.50 4.11 12.56
C TYR A 49 9.92 2.91 13.41
N HIS A 50 10.23 3.08 14.69
CA HIS A 50 10.69 1.99 15.56
C HIS A 50 9.57 1.06 16.07
N LEU A 51 8.30 1.36 15.82
CA LEU A 51 7.19 0.52 16.27
C LEU A 51 7.14 -0.78 15.46
N ASP A 52 6.92 -1.92 16.12
CA ASP A 52 6.89 -3.24 15.46
C ASP A 52 5.84 -3.33 14.35
N GLU A 53 4.66 -2.77 14.58
CA GLU A 53 3.58 -2.70 13.59
C GLU A 53 4.01 -1.91 12.34
N CYS A 54 4.71 -0.79 12.56
CA CYS A 54 5.25 0.05 11.48
C CYS A 54 6.36 -0.66 10.71
N GLN A 55 7.26 -1.37 11.40
CA GLN A 55 8.30 -2.17 10.75
C GLN A 55 7.70 -3.33 9.94
N ASN A 56 6.66 -3.99 10.46
CA ASN A 56 5.92 -5.02 9.74
C ASN A 56 5.27 -4.45 8.47
N PHE A 57 4.60 -3.30 8.58
CA PHE A 57 4.01 -2.62 7.43
C PHE A 57 5.05 -2.29 6.35
N ILE A 58 6.17 -1.66 6.72
CA ILE A 58 7.26 -1.33 5.80
C ILE A 58 7.85 -2.61 5.17
N GLY A 59 8.02 -3.68 5.96
CA GLY A 59 8.50 -4.97 5.48
C GLY A 59 7.58 -5.58 4.41
N GLN A 60 6.27 -5.53 4.63
CA GLN A 60 5.28 -6.01 3.66
C GLN A 60 5.28 -5.18 2.38
N LEU A 61 5.36 -3.84 2.49
CA LEU A 61 5.49 -2.96 1.33
C LEU A 61 6.78 -3.23 0.55
N LYS A 62 7.91 -3.44 1.25
CA LYS A 62 9.18 -3.79 0.62
C LYS A 62 9.06 -5.06 -0.22
N HIS A 63 8.40 -6.09 0.30
CA HIS A 63 8.13 -7.32 -0.46
C HIS A 63 7.29 -7.01 -1.72
N GLN A 64 6.23 -6.21 -1.57
CA GLN A 64 5.39 -5.82 -2.70
C GLN A 64 6.18 -5.04 -3.75
N PHE A 65 6.99 -4.05 -3.35
CA PHE A 65 7.73 -3.20 -4.28
C PHE A 65 8.91 -3.94 -4.92
N ASN A 66 9.59 -4.83 -4.20
CA ASN A 66 10.68 -5.63 -4.76
C ASN A 66 10.19 -6.62 -5.82
N SER A 67 8.99 -7.18 -5.64
CA SER A 67 8.37 -8.01 -6.68
C SER A 67 8.21 -7.27 -8.02
N LEU A 68 8.19 -5.93 -8.00
CA LEU A 68 8.10 -5.09 -9.20
C LEU A 68 9.45 -4.77 -9.83
N LYS A 69 10.48 -4.60 -9.00
CA LYS A 69 11.83 -4.29 -9.47
C LYS A 69 12.52 -5.48 -10.13
N ASN A 70 12.20 -6.70 -9.69
CA ASN A 70 12.82 -7.93 -10.20
C ASN A 70 12.42 -8.29 -11.64
N ASP A 71 11.43 -7.62 -12.23
CA ASP A 71 10.85 -8.04 -13.51
C ASP A 71 11.53 -7.45 -14.76
N GLU A 72 12.62 -6.68 -14.64
CA GLU A 72 13.23 -5.86 -15.73
C GLU A 72 12.21 -4.95 -16.45
N ALA A 73 11.06 -4.73 -15.82
CA ALA A 73 9.95 -4.03 -16.41
C ALA A 73 10.12 -2.52 -16.29
N ARG A 74 9.75 -1.81 -17.35
CA ARG A 74 9.55 -0.36 -17.27
C ARG A 74 8.23 -0.15 -16.53
N VAL A 75 8.33 0.18 -15.24
CA VAL A 75 7.16 0.56 -14.44
C VAL A 75 6.63 1.88 -15.00
N VAL A 76 5.41 1.86 -15.54
CA VAL A 76 4.69 3.06 -15.92
C VAL A 76 3.67 3.29 -14.82
N LEU A 77 4.08 4.09 -13.83
CA LEU A 77 3.13 4.62 -12.86
C LEU A 77 2.06 5.37 -13.65
N LEU A 78 0.85 4.81 -13.75
CA LEU A 78 -0.32 5.59 -14.12
C LEU A 78 -0.50 6.62 -13.02
N GLY A 79 0.03 7.82 -13.24
CA GLY A 79 0.11 8.92 -12.27
C GLY A 79 -1.25 9.49 -11.83
N SER A 80 -2.32 8.70 -11.88
CA SER A 80 -3.69 9.14 -11.64
C SER A 80 -4.63 8.07 -11.07
N SER A 81 -4.17 6.85 -10.73
CA SER A 81 -5.03 5.93 -9.99
C SER A 81 -5.20 6.45 -8.57
N LYS A 82 -6.23 7.29 -8.37
CA LYS A 82 -6.72 7.59 -7.04
C LYS A 82 -6.97 6.25 -6.36
N PRO A 83 -6.49 6.06 -5.12
CA PRO A 83 -6.77 4.86 -4.37
C PRO A 83 -8.28 4.71 -4.32
N ARG A 84 -8.76 3.52 -4.66
CA ARG A 84 -10.18 3.22 -4.57
C ARG A 84 -10.47 2.71 -3.18
N LEU A 85 -11.61 3.11 -2.63
CA LEU A 85 -12.15 2.45 -1.45
C LEU A 85 -12.59 1.04 -1.86
N SER A 86 -12.04 0.04 -1.20
CA SER A 86 -12.39 -1.38 -1.32
C SER A 86 -12.84 -1.92 0.04
N LYS A 87 -13.33 -3.16 0.07
CA LYS A 87 -13.62 -3.89 1.31
C LYS A 87 -12.65 -5.05 1.44
N CYS A 88 -12.13 -5.25 2.64
CA CYS A 88 -11.39 -6.47 2.97
C CYS A 88 -12.31 -7.70 2.82
N MET A 89 -11.83 -8.74 2.15
CA MET A 89 -12.55 -10.00 1.96
C MET A 89 -12.57 -10.87 3.22
N GLY A 90 -11.55 -10.71 4.08
CA GLY A 90 -11.36 -11.53 5.28
C GLY A 90 -11.84 -10.90 6.58
N CYS A 91 -12.25 -9.63 6.58
CA CYS A 91 -12.79 -8.98 7.78
C CYS A 91 -14.31 -9.17 7.82
N GLU A 92 -14.85 -9.66 8.95
CA GLU A 92 -16.29 -9.86 9.17
C GLU A 92 -17.13 -8.60 8.89
N PHE A 93 -16.54 -7.41 9.02
CA PHE A 93 -17.22 -6.12 8.82
C PHE A 93 -16.93 -5.45 7.48
N GLY A 94 -16.13 -6.05 6.60
CA GLY A 94 -15.78 -5.47 5.30
C GLY A 94 -15.08 -4.11 5.43
N SER A 95 -14.11 -4.02 6.35
CA SER A 95 -13.36 -2.79 6.64
C SER A 95 -12.87 -2.09 5.36
N SER A 96 -12.93 -0.76 5.36
CA SER A 96 -12.53 0.07 4.23
C SER A 96 -11.02 -0.04 3.99
N ILE A 97 -10.65 -0.41 2.77
CA ILE A 97 -9.26 -0.57 2.31
C ILE A 97 -8.99 0.46 1.21
N SER A 98 -7.86 1.17 1.30
CA SER A 98 -7.34 1.95 0.18
C SER A 98 -6.58 1.01 -0.74
N ALA A 99 -7.11 0.74 -1.93
CA ALA A 99 -6.45 -0.11 -2.93
C ALA A 99 -5.66 0.74 -3.93
N TYR A 100 -4.37 0.41 -4.09
CA TYR A 100 -3.42 1.07 -4.97
C TYR A 100 -3.13 0.16 -6.16
N ARG A 101 -3.44 0.63 -7.37
CA ARG A 101 -3.17 -0.07 -8.63
C ARG A 101 -2.04 0.61 -9.38
N TYR A 102 -1.11 -0.18 -9.89
CA TYR A 102 -0.08 0.27 -10.80
C TYR A 102 0.05 -0.67 -12.00
N GLU A 103 0.57 -0.14 -13.09
CA GLU A 103 0.81 -0.88 -14.32
C GLU A 103 2.31 -0.88 -14.64
N TYR A 104 2.77 -1.96 -15.27
CA TYR A 104 4.15 -2.09 -15.70
C TYR A 104 4.22 -2.82 -17.04
N SER A 105 5.12 -2.38 -17.90
CA SER A 105 5.33 -3.00 -19.20
C SER A 105 6.63 -3.79 -19.21
N LYS A 106 6.58 -5.03 -19.69
CA LYS A 106 7.77 -5.86 -19.92
C LYS A 106 7.93 -6.11 -21.41
N ARG A 107 9.15 -5.88 -21.90
CA ARG A 107 9.52 -6.14 -23.29
C ARG A 107 9.98 -7.57 -23.46
N TYR A 108 9.44 -8.24 -24.45
CA TYR A 108 9.82 -9.58 -24.85
C TYR A 108 10.37 -9.53 -26.26
N TYR A 109 11.53 -10.13 -26.47
CA TYR A 109 12.15 -10.28 -27.79
C TYR A 109 11.79 -11.65 -28.35
N GLU A 110 11.49 -11.72 -29.64
CA GLU A 110 11.27 -13.01 -30.30
C GLU A 110 12.59 -13.78 -30.37
N LYS A 111 12.54 -15.10 -30.13
CA LYS A 111 13.74 -15.95 -30.10
C LYS A 111 14.52 -15.94 -31.42
N GLU A 112 13.84 -15.70 -32.54
CA GLU A 112 14.42 -15.83 -33.89
C GLU A 112 14.76 -14.48 -34.55
N SER A 113 14.40 -13.35 -33.93
CA SER A 113 14.69 -12.02 -34.46
C SER A 113 15.05 -11.05 -33.35
N LYS A 114 16.29 -10.53 -33.39
CA LYS A 114 16.78 -9.54 -32.41
C LYS A 114 16.07 -8.18 -32.53
N ASP A 115 15.37 -7.94 -33.64
CA ASP A 115 14.69 -6.68 -33.93
C ASP A 115 13.16 -6.75 -33.71
N ALA A 116 12.61 -7.94 -33.51
CA ALA A 116 11.19 -8.13 -33.22
C ALA A 116 10.95 -8.22 -31.71
N TYR A 117 10.12 -7.32 -31.19
CA TYR A 117 9.71 -7.30 -29.79
C TYR A 117 8.22 -7.02 -29.64
N TYR A 118 7.64 -7.50 -28.55
CA TYR A 118 6.32 -7.12 -28.08
C TYR A 118 6.40 -6.68 -26.61
N ASP A 119 5.60 -5.68 -26.25
CA ASP A 119 5.49 -5.20 -24.88
C ASP A 119 4.19 -5.78 -24.27
N VAL A 120 4.30 -6.46 -23.12
CA VAL A 120 3.14 -6.92 -22.35
C VAL A 120 2.93 -5.96 -21.19
N VAL A 121 1.70 -5.44 -21.06
CA VAL A 121 1.29 -4.58 -19.94
C VAL A 121 0.65 -5.45 -18.88
N TYR A 122 1.20 -5.37 -17.67
CA TYR A 122 0.68 -6.00 -16.47
C TYR A 122 0.09 -4.94 -15.55
N ALA A 123 -0.89 -5.34 -14.76
CA ALA A 123 -1.44 -4.55 -13.67
C ALA A 123 -1.34 -5.34 -12.38
N LYS A 124 -1.01 -4.67 -11.28
CA LYS A 124 -1.04 -5.26 -9.95
C LYS A 124 -1.59 -4.26 -8.95
N GLU A 125 -2.29 -4.79 -7.94
CA GLU A 125 -2.90 -4.03 -6.87
C GLU A 125 -2.39 -4.50 -5.52
N PHE A 126 -2.38 -3.59 -4.54
CA PHE A 126 -2.26 -3.92 -3.12
C PHE A 126 -3.15 -3.01 -2.29
N GLY A 127 -3.61 -3.50 -1.14
CA GLY A 127 -4.47 -2.77 -0.24
C GLY A 127 -3.68 -2.25 0.95
N VAL A 128 -4.06 -1.08 1.46
CA VAL A 128 -3.65 -0.60 2.78
C VAL A 128 -4.89 -0.35 3.61
N TYR A 129 -4.87 -0.87 4.83
CA TYR A 129 -5.86 -0.60 5.84
C TYR A 129 -5.35 0.51 6.77
N PHE A 130 -6.17 1.54 6.95
CA PHE A 130 -5.98 2.56 7.97
C PHE A 130 -7.16 2.46 8.94
N ASN A 131 -6.91 1.97 10.15
CA ASN A 131 -7.91 1.91 11.19
C ASN A 131 -7.99 3.27 11.90
N VAL A 132 -9.13 3.94 11.76
CA VAL A 132 -9.33 5.27 12.35
C VAL A 132 -10.52 5.22 13.29
N ILE A 133 -10.26 5.45 14.58
CA ILE A 133 -11.28 5.49 15.65
C ILE A 133 -11.29 6.90 16.23
N ASN A 134 -12.47 7.53 16.29
CA ASN A 134 -12.61 8.92 16.76
C ASN A 134 -11.67 9.90 16.04
N ASN A 135 -11.50 9.71 14.72
CA ASN A 135 -10.57 10.45 13.85
C ASN A 135 -9.07 10.25 14.15
N VAL A 136 -8.71 9.35 15.06
CA VAL A 136 -7.32 9.03 15.40
C VAL A 136 -6.93 7.71 14.75
N LEU A 137 -5.78 7.69 14.08
CA LEU A 137 -5.17 6.49 13.53
C LEU A 137 -4.74 5.58 14.68
N VAL A 138 -5.31 4.38 14.73
CA VAL A 138 -5.02 3.39 15.78
C VAL A 138 -4.21 2.20 15.28
N GLU A 139 -4.30 1.90 13.99
CA GLU A 139 -3.62 0.75 13.36
C GLU A 139 -3.45 1.01 11.86
N LEU A 140 -2.38 0.47 11.29
CA LEU A 140 -2.10 0.47 9.85
C LEU A 140 -1.50 -0.87 9.39
N SER A 141 -1.99 -1.40 8.27
CA SER A 141 -1.51 -2.69 7.75
C SER A 141 -1.66 -2.81 6.23
N VAL A 142 -0.87 -3.71 5.62
CA VAL A 142 -1.05 -4.07 4.20
C VAL A 142 -2.09 -5.19 4.13
N CYS A 143 -3.07 -5.03 3.25
CA CYS A 143 -4.10 -6.01 2.97
C CYS A 143 -3.89 -6.61 1.58
N ASN A 144 -3.76 -7.93 1.51
CA ASN A 144 -3.62 -8.68 0.25
C ASN A 144 -4.93 -9.37 -0.19
N ALA A 145 -5.99 -9.26 0.61
CA ALA A 145 -7.29 -9.89 0.37
C ALA A 145 -8.38 -8.83 0.44
N PHE A 146 -8.54 -8.08 -0.64
CA PHE A 146 -9.55 -7.02 -0.79
C PHE A 146 -10.23 -7.18 -2.14
N LEU A 147 -11.50 -6.78 -2.20
CA LEU A 147 -12.30 -6.93 -3.41
C LEU A 147 -11.74 -6.07 -4.54
N THR A 148 -11.79 -6.58 -5.77
CA THR A 148 -11.61 -5.85 -7.02
C THR A 148 -12.67 -4.75 -7.19
N LYS A 149 -12.50 -3.88 -8.19
CA LYS A 149 -13.49 -2.84 -8.47
C LYS A 149 -14.81 -3.47 -8.91
N GLU A 150 -14.72 -4.47 -9.76
CA GLU A 150 -15.84 -5.21 -10.33
C GLU A 150 -16.64 -5.91 -9.21
N GLU A 151 -15.97 -6.57 -8.28
CA GLU A 151 -16.63 -7.21 -7.13
C GLU A 151 -17.30 -6.18 -6.20
N CYS A 152 -16.69 -5.00 -6.02
CA CYS A 152 -17.32 -3.91 -5.26
C CYS A 152 -18.58 -3.39 -5.97
N ASP A 153 -18.52 -3.22 -7.29
CA ASP A 153 -19.65 -2.77 -8.11
C ASP A 153 -20.79 -3.81 -8.08
N GLU A 154 -20.48 -5.10 -8.09
CA GLU A 154 -21.47 -6.18 -7.94
C GLU A 154 -22.14 -6.18 -6.58
N LEU A 155 -21.37 -6.07 -5.48
CA LEU A 155 -21.96 -5.98 -4.14
C LEU A 155 -22.92 -4.80 -3.99
N ASN A 156 -22.56 -3.65 -4.56
CA ASN A 156 -23.40 -2.45 -4.47
C ASN A 156 -24.69 -2.58 -5.31
N LYS A 157 -24.68 -3.37 -6.39
CA LYS A 157 -25.89 -3.63 -7.20
C LYS A 157 -26.94 -4.48 -6.48
N TYR A 158 -26.53 -5.40 -5.62
CA TYR A 158 -27.44 -6.31 -4.89
C TYR A 158 -27.71 -5.90 -3.44
N GLY A 159 -27.01 -4.88 -2.93
CA GLY A 159 -27.16 -4.36 -1.57
C GLY A 159 -28.06 -3.14 -1.43
N SER A 160 -28.90 -2.83 -2.43
CA SER A 160 -29.88 -1.72 -2.43
C SER A 160 -31.27 -2.19 -2.07
#